data_AF-N8W7U5-F1
#
_entry.id   AF-N8W7U5-F1
#
_cell.length_a   1.000
_cell.length_b   1.000
_cell.length_c   1.000
_cell.angle_alpha   90.00
_cell.angle_beta   90.00
_cell.angle_gamma   90.00
#
_symmetry.space_group_name_H-M   'P 1'
#
loop_
_entity.id
_entity.type
_entity.pdbx_description
1 polymer ?
#
loop_
_entity_poly.entity_id
_entity_poly.type
_entity_poly.pdbx_seq_one_letter_code
_entity_poly.pdbx_strand_id
1 'polypeptide(L)'
;MGNHNRGLKVQSAPDKPVTKIVTQDYIITVGFEVNHPDAFVSKKNGIVFKSDELTQLLDVDYGHAFFYVTKNDIVEVFFSFGPSGAGKDGWFGQGGMTRGAPNNWNYGAAVKDGYASSRSGTPDYAITEKTHLYRMFVSETFGKKIIESTNKVRKEILAGGQKYTAWVNDTCAETAYDILVDYISNLPKGSGPVYKSGAITLNVINPYMWHHNFTKSKFANPEIVYPRVGATGGLATLSSDNNFTLNESWVLKPKDKDPLANEGYIGKK
;
A
#
# COMPACT_ATOMS: atom_id res chain seq x y z
N MET A 1 -30.70 39.17 -2.41
CA MET A 1 -29.90 38.01 -1.95
C MET A 1 -30.64 36.75 -2.32
N GLY A 2 -29.96 35.79 -2.96
CA GLY A 2 -30.55 34.53 -3.44
C GLY A 2 -30.34 34.31 -4.93
N ASN A 3 -29.09 34.12 -5.36
CA ASN A 3 -28.78 33.76 -6.74
C ASN A 3 -28.75 32.23 -6.87
N HIS A 4 -29.77 31.67 -7.51
CA HIS A 4 -29.81 30.28 -7.95
C HIS A 4 -28.98 30.15 -9.23
N ASN A 5 -27.80 29.52 -9.16
CA ASN A 5 -27.13 29.04 -10.37
C ASN A 5 -27.81 27.74 -10.83
N ARG A 6 -28.80 27.91 -11.71
CA ARG A 6 -29.33 26.85 -12.58
C ARG A 6 -28.24 26.47 -13.58
N GLY A 7 -28.03 25.17 -13.76
CA GLY A 7 -27.11 24.62 -14.74
C GLY A 7 -27.40 25.15 -16.15
N LEU A 8 -26.37 25.64 -16.81
CA LEU A 8 -26.37 25.92 -18.23
C LEU A 8 -26.44 24.59 -18.99
N LYS A 9 -27.61 24.28 -19.56
CA LYS A 9 -27.71 23.31 -20.65
C LYS A 9 -27.11 23.94 -21.89
N VAL A 10 -25.90 23.54 -22.24
CA VAL A 10 -25.31 23.84 -23.55
C VAL A 10 -25.86 22.81 -24.54
N GLN A 11 -26.75 23.23 -25.44
CA GLN A 11 -27.03 22.49 -26.66
C GLN A 11 -25.95 22.84 -27.69
N SER A 12 -25.19 21.85 -28.14
CA SER A 12 -24.20 22.02 -29.20
C SER A 12 -24.78 21.67 -30.57
N ALA A 13 -24.39 22.45 -31.59
CA ALA A 13 -24.67 22.18 -33.00
C ALA A 13 -23.96 20.89 -33.48
N PRO A 14 -24.43 20.24 -34.57
CA PRO A 14 -24.06 18.86 -34.93
C PRO A 14 -22.59 18.63 -35.36
N ASP A 15 -21.84 19.68 -35.68
CA ASP A 15 -20.60 19.54 -36.48
C ASP A 15 -19.31 19.96 -35.76
N LYS A 16 -19.28 19.94 -34.43
CA LYS A 16 -18.02 20.09 -33.67
C LYS A 16 -17.96 19.01 -32.59
N PRO A 17 -17.13 17.97 -32.72
CA PRO A 17 -16.86 17.11 -31.59
C PRO A 17 -16.25 17.97 -30.49
N VAL A 18 -17.00 18.18 -29.40
CA VAL A 18 -16.45 18.76 -28.19
C VAL A 18 -15.64 17.66 -27.53
N THR A 19 -14.39 17.51 -27.94
CA THR A 19 -13.43 16.70 -27.20
C THR A 19 -13.16 17.45 -25.90
N LYS A 20 -13.83 17.06 -24.82
CA LYS A 20 -13.45 17.50 -23.48
C LYS A 20 -12.10 16.83 -23.18
N ILE A 21 -11.02 17.52 -23.46
CA ILE A 21 -9.68 17.12 -23.00
C ILE A 21 -9.74 17.20 -21.47
N VAL A 22 -9.89 16.05 -20.82
CA VAL A 22 -9.72 15.96 -19.36
C VAL A 22 -8.23 16.09 -19.11
N THR A 23 -7.84 17.24 -18.58
CA THR A 23 -6.46 17.61 -18.36
C THR A 23 -5.94 17.03 -17.05
N GLN A 24 -5.03 16.06 -17.15
CA GLN A 24 -3.93 15.81 -16.21
C GLN A 24 -4.29 15.46 -14.74
N ASP A 25 -5.25 14.57 -14.51
CA ASP A 25 -5.44 14.02 -13.16
C ASP A 25 -4.33 13.00 -12.85
N TYR A 26 -3.69 13.14 -11.69
CA TYR A 26 -2.81 12.11 -11.16
C TYR A 26 -3.68 11.02 -10.55
N ILE A 27 -3.33 9.78 -10.80
CA ILE A 27 -3.99 8.62 -10.18
C ILE A 27 -3.02 8.03 -9.17
N ILE A 28 -3.48 7.85 -7.94
CA ILE A 28 -2.80 7.05 -6.94
C ILE A 28 -3.49 5.71 -6.88
N THR A 29 -2.69 4.66 -7.05
CA THR A 29 -3.14 3.29 -6.86
C THR A 29 -2.49 2.76 -5.59
N VAL A 30 -3.28 2.41 -4.58
CA VAL A 30 -2.82 1.70 -3.38
C VAL A 30 -3.11 0.23 -3.57
N GLY A 31 -2.11 -0.61 -3.34
CA GLY A 31 -2.19 -2.06 -3.53
C GLY A 31 -1.90 -2.84 -2.27
N PHE A 32 -2.52 -4.03 -2.17
CA PHE A 32 -2.37 -4.94 -1.03
C PHE A 32 -2.14 -6.40 -1.47
N GLU A 33 -1.18 -7.07 -0.85
CA GLU A 33 -1.03 -8.53 -0.83
C GLU A 33 -1.53 -9.02 0.52
N VAL A 34 -2.76 -9.51 0.57
CA VAL A 34 -3.47 -9.89 1.80
C VAL A 34 -4.29 -11.17 1.55
N ASN A 35 -3.62 -12.16 0.97
CA ASN A 35 -4.26 -13.34 0.39
C ASN A 35 -4.53 -14.48 1.39
N HIS A 36 -4.04 -14.36 2.63
CA HIS A 36 -4.23 -15.35 3.70
C HIS A 36 -5.41 -14.94 4.62
N PRO A 37 -6.62 -15.51 4.47
CA PRO A 37 -7.78 -15.12 5.29
C PRO A 37 -7.64 -15.54 6.76
N ASP A 38 -6.87 -16.58 7.04
CA ASP A 38 -6.51 -17.06 8.37
C ASP A 38 -5.56 -16.12 9.11
N ALA A 39 -4.91 -15.20 8.41
CA ALA A 39 -4.09 -14.15 9.02
C ALA A 39 -4.90 -12.96 9.52
N PHE A 40 -6.22 -12.87 9.27
CA PHE A 40 -7.05 -11.75 9.74
C PHE A 40 -8.38 -12.21 10.31
N VAL A 41 -8.40 -12.34 11.64
CA VAL A 41 -9.48 -13.02 12.37
C VAL A 41 -10.04 -12.15 13.49
N SER A 42 -11.29 -12.42 13.85
CA SER A 42 -11.85 -11.87 15.09
C SER A 42 -11.20 -12.56 16.29
N LYS A 43 -10.57 -11.78 17.18
CA LYS A 43 -9.89 -12.29 18.37
C LYS A 43 -10.18 -11.39 19.57
N LYS A 44 -10.29 -12.01 20.74
CA LYS A 44 -10.30 -11.33 22.03
C LYS A 44 -8.94 -10.67 22.32
N ASN A 45 -8.87 -9.36 22.19
CA ASN A 45 -7.71 -8.55 22.57
C ASN A 45 -7.97 -7.78 23.85
N GLY A 46 -6.89 -7.42 24.56
CA GLY A 46 -6.95 -6.71 25.82
C GLY A 46 -6.46 -7.54 27.00
N ILE A 47 -5.80 -6.88 27.95
CA ILE A 47 -5.20 -7.52 29.13
C ILE A 47 -6.24 -7.66 30.25
N VAL A 48 -7.09 -6.64 30.44
CA VAL A 48 -8.07 -6.56 31.54
C VAL A 48 -9.50 -6.77 31.03
N PHE A 49 -9.89 -6.04 29.99
CA PHE A 49 -11.18 -6.20 29.32
C PHE A 49 -10.94 -6.71 27.91
N LYS A 50 -11.41 -7.92 27.65
CA LYS A 50 -11.24 -8.57 26.36
C LYS A 50 -12.40 -8.24 25.43
N SER A 51 -12.13 -7.60 24.30
CA SER A 51 -13.09 -7.34 23.22
C SER A 51 -12.72 -8.12 21.97
N ASP A 52 -13.73 -8.61 21.25
CA ASP A 52 -13.54 -9.22 19.94
C ASP A 52 -13.23 -8.11 18.92
N GLU A 53 -12.02 -8.13 18.38
CA GLU A 53 -11.55 -7.19 17.37
C GLU A 53 -10.92 -7.95 16.20
N LEU A 54 -11.10 -7.43 14.98
CA LEU A 54 -10.40 -7.95 13.80
C LEU A 54 -8.91 -7.69 13.96
N THR A 55 -8.14 -8.78 13.97
CA THR A 55 -6.73 -8.80 14.38
C THR A 55 -5.91 -9.50 13.31
N GLN A 56 -4.80 -8.88 12.93
CA GLN A 56 -3.82 -9.54 12.08
C GLN A 56 -2.93 -10.47 12.91
N LEU A 57 -2.74 -11.70 12.45
CA LEU A 57 -1.87 -12.70 13.06
C LEU A 57 -0.53 -12.75 12.31
N LEU A 58 0.52 -12.18 12.91
CA LEU A 58 1.86 -12.11 12.30
C LEU A 58 2.57 -13.47 12.20
N ASP A 59 2.06 -14.50 12.89
CA ASP A 59 2.56 -15.87 12.76
C ASP A 59 2.05 -16.57 11.49
N VAL A 60 1.02 -16.01 10.85
CA VAL A 60 0.40 -16.59 9.65
C VAL A 60 0.85 -15.81 8.42
N ASP A 61 0.58 -14.50 8.39
CA ASP A 61 1.00 -13.63 7.30
C ASP A 61 1.18 -12.18 7.77
N TYR A 62 2.20 -11.52 7.22
CA TYR A 62 2.46 -10.09 7.43
C TYR A 62 1.63 -9.21 6.50
N GLY A 63 1.19 -9.78 5.38
CA GLY A 63 0.66 -9.03 4.26
C GLY A 63 1.67 -8.01 3.73
N HIS A 64 1.25 -7.30 2.68
CA HIS A 64 2.04 -6.22 2.13
C HIS A 64 1.15 -5.10 1.61
N ALA A 65 1.66 -3.86 1.68
CA ALA A 65 1.00 -2.68 1.16
C ALA A 65 2.00 -1.84 0.37
N PHE A 66 1.54 -1.29 -0.75
CA PHE A 66 2.35 -0.45 -1.63
C PHE A 66 1.47 0.60 -2.29
N PHE A 67 2.08 1.57 -2.96
CA PHE A 67 1.35 2.43 -3.87
C PHE A 67 2.20 2.86 -5.06
N TYR A 68 1.54 3.35 -6.09
CA TYR A 68 2.18 4.05 -7.18
C TYR A 68 1.33 5.21 -7.67
N VAL A 69 1.99 6.17 -8.30
CA VAL A 69 1.35 7.35 -8.87
C VAL A 69 1.53 7.32 -10.37
N THR A 70 0.44 7.54 -11.12
CA THR A 70 0.48 7.66 -12.57
C THR A 70 -0.05 9.01 -13.03
N LYS A 71 0.48 9.48 -14.16
CA LYS A 71 -0.03 10.62 -14.91
C LYS A 71 -0.13 10.22 -16.37
N ASN A 72 -1.31 10.34 -16.95
CA ASN A 72 -1.58 9.93 -18.34
C ASN A 72 -1.09 8.49 -18.61
N ASP A 73 -1.46 7.54 -17.73
CA ASP A 73 -1.09 6.13 -17.84
C ASP A 73 0.41 5.81 -17.74
N ILE A 74 1.22 6.77 -17.30
CA ILE A 74 2.66 6.61 -17.09
C ILE A 74 2.96 6.68 -15.61
N VAL A 75 3.72 5.72 -15.09
CA VAL A 75 4.19 5.69 -13.71
C VAL A 75 5.17 6.83 -13.48
N GLU A 76 4.87 7.68 -12.50
CA GLU A 76 5.72 8.78 -12.05
C GLU A 76 6.57 8.35 -10.85
N VAL A 77 5.99 7.61 -9.90
CA VAL A 77 6.69 7.04 -8.76
C VAL A 77 6.02 5.73 -8.30
N PHE A 78 6.84 4.81 -7.80
CA PHE A 78 6.44 3.58 -7.13
C PHE A 78 7.01 3.57 -5.72
N PHE A 79 6.26 3.03 -4.77
CA PHE A 79 6.70 2.87 -3.39
C PHE A 79 6.18 1.57 -2.81
N SER A 80 7.11 0.72 -2.40
CA SER A 80 6.86 -0.58 -1.80
C SER A 80 7.95 -0.83 -0.76
N PHE A 81 7.66 -0.53 0.51
CA PHE A 81 8.68 -0.63 1.56
C PHE A 81 8.74 -2.05 2.13
N GLY A 82 9.92 -2.66 2.12
CA GLY A 82 10.10 -4.00 2.65
C GLY A 82 11.56 -4.27 3.01
N PRO A 83 11.87 -5.47 3.55
CA PRO A 83 13.23 -5.82 3.88
C PRO A 83 14.10 -5.97 2.63
N SER A 84 15.36 -5.52 2.69
CA SER A 84 16.39 -5.83 1.70
C SER A 84 16.80 -7.30 1.84
N GLY A 85 16.51 -8.11 0.81
CA GLY A 85 16.76 -9.55 0.81
C GLY A 85 15.53 -10.36 1.22
N ALA A 86 15.48 -11.64 0.82
CA ALA A 86 14.32 -12.51 1.03
C ALA A 86 13.89 -12.52 2.50
N GLY A 87 12.62 -12.18 2.75
CA GLY A 87 11.97 -12.30 4.05
C GLY A 87 11.97 -13.75 4.51
N LYS A 88 13.06 -14.22 5.11
CA LYS A 88 13.09 -15.57 5.68
C LYS A 88 12.25 -15.60 6.96
N ASP A 89 11.46 -16.67 7.08
CA ASP A 89 10.89 -17.11 8.34
C ASP A 89 11.98 -17.20 9.43
N GLY A 90 11.64 -16.85 10.67
CA GLY A 90 12.54 -17.00 11.82
C GLY A 90 13.47 -15.83 12.16
N TRP A 91 13.28 -14.65 11.57
CA TRP A 91 14.13 -13.47 11.87
C TRP A 91 13.82 -12.77 13.21
N PHE A 92 12.76 -13.17 13.90
CA PHE A 92 12.45 -12.61 15.20
C PHE A 92 13.57 -12.87 16.20
N GLY A 93 14.14 -11.81 16.76
CA GLY A 93 15.27 -11.87 17.70
C GLY A 93 16.66 -11.90 17.05
N GLN A 94 16.79 -11.64 15.74
CA GLN A 94 18.07 -11.65 15.01
C GLN A 94 18.62 -10.26 14.64
N GLY A 95 17.88 -9.18 14.89
CA GLY A 95 18.32 -7.80 14.65
C GLY A 95 19.17 -7.25 15.80
N GLY A 96 19.95 -6.20 15.51
CA GLY A 96 20.77 -5.52 16.52
C GLY A 96 20.00 -4.44 17.30
N MET A 97 20.33 -4.24 18.57
CA MET A 97 19.96 -3.03 19.30
C MET A 97 20.69 -1.81 18.70
N THR A 98 20.10 -1.11 17.73
CA THR A 98 20.59 0.22 17.35
C THR A 98 19.96 1.28 18.24
N ARG A 99 20.78 1.90 19.10
CA ARG A 99 20.47 3.20 19.69
C ARG A 99 20.42 4.24 18.57
N GLY A 100 19.29 4.94 18.46
CA GLY A 100 19.14 6.10 17.57
C GLY A 100 18.58 5.75 16.20
N ALA A 101 17.25 5.78 16.08
CA ALA A 101 16.60 5.99 14.80
C ALA A 101 16.84 7.45 14.37
N PRO A 102 17.28 7.73 13.12
CA PRO A 102 17.64 9.08 12.68
C PRO A 102 16.44 10.00 12.44
N ASN A 103 15.20 9.55 12.62
CA ASN A 103 13.99 10.33 12.40
C ASN A 103 13.44 11.04 13.65
N ASN A 104 14.09 10.98 14.82
CA ASN A 104 13.59 11.55 16.09
C ASN A 104 12.19 11.02 16.54
N TRP A 105 11.58 10.08 15.82
CA TRP A 105 10.35 9.39 16.23
C TRP A 105 10.69 8.18 17.11
N ASN A 106 11.34 8.44 18.25
CA ASN A 106 11.70 7.42 19.25
C ASN A 106 10.49 6.87 20.05
N TYR A 107 9.25 7.07 19.59
CA TYR A 107 8.04 6.65 20.30
C TYR A 107 7.46 5.30 19.81
N GLY A 108 8.20 4.52 19.02
CA GLY A 108 7.77 3.18 18.55
C GLY A 108 8.37 2.00 19.31
N ALA A 109 9.56 2.15 19.91
CA ALA A 109 10.27 1.04 20.55
C ALA A 109 9.96 0.94 22.06
N ALA A 110 8.68 0.82 22.42
CA ALA A 110 8.28 0.58 23.82
C ALA A 110 8.55 -0.86 24.28
N VAL A 111 8.94 -1.75 23.38
CA VAL A 111 9.24 -3.15 23.69
C VAL A 111 10.75 -3.32 23.71
N LYS A 112 11.29 -3.82 24.83
CA LYS A 112 12.63 -4.42 24.89
C LYS A 112 12.74 -5.33 23.66
N ASP A 113 13.66 -5.03 22.74
CA ASP A 113 13.89 -5.74 21.47
C ASP A 113 13.11 -5.27 20.20
N GLY A 114 12.38 -4.15 20.24
CA GLY A 114 11.64 -3.63 19.06
C GLY A 114 12.49 -3.37 17.81
N TYR A 115 13.73 -2.88 17.99
CA TYR A 115 14.73 -2.75 16.91
C TYR A 115 15.55 -4.03 16.68
N ALA A 116 15.49 -5.01 17.59
CA ALA A 116 16.17 -6.29 17.45
C ALA A 116 15.49 -7.22 16.42
N SER A 117 14.58 -6.70 15.60
CA SER A 117 14.08 -7.35 14.39
C SER A 117 14.19 -6.46 13.15
N SER A 118 14.87 -5.31 13.26
CA SER A 118 15.03 -4.34 12.18
C SER A 118 16.00 -4.83 11.09
N ARG A 119 15.67 -4.53 9.83
CA ARG A 119 16.50 -4.88 8.65
C ARG A 119 16.80 -3.65 7.83
N SER A 120 17.86 -3.71 7.02
CA SER A 120 17.99 -2.79 5.90
C SER A 120 16.72 -2.87 5.07
N GLY A 121 16.16 -1.72 4.72
CA GLY A 121 14.93 -1.63 3.96
C GLY A 121 15.21 -1.30 2.49
N THR A 122 14.24 -1.62 1.63
CA THR A 122 14.19 -1.15 0.24
C THR A 122 12.84 -0.48 0.00
N PRO A 123 12.78 0.65 -0.72
CA PRO A 123 11.52 1.23 -1.16
C PRO A 123 10.96 0.58 -2.43
N ASP A 124 11.66 -0.43 -2.95
CA ASP A 124 11.36 -1.18 -4.17
C ASP A 124 11.17 -2.67 -3.85
N TYR A 125 10.47 -2.98 -2.76
CA TYR A 125 10.15 -4.37 -2.40
C TYR A 125 9.25 -4.97 -3.48
N ALA A 126 9.65 -6.14 -3.98
CA ALA A 126 8.98 -6.77 -5.09
C ALA A 126 7.62 -7.32 -4.66
N ILE A 127 6.62 -7.13 -5.51
CA ILE A 127 5.29 -7.68 -5.32
C ILE A 127 5.30 -9.10 -5.88
N THR A 128 4.94 -10.07 -5.06
CA THR A 128 5.11 -11.51 -5.28
C THR A 128 3.80 -12.28 -5.34
N GLU A 129 2.68 -11.64 -5.05
CA GLU A 129 1.36 -12.24 -4.94
C GLU A 129 0.31 -11.48 -5.75
N LYS A 130 -0.88 -12.09 -5.83
CA LYS A 130 -2.11 -11.44 -6.26
C LYS A 130 -2.36 -10.17 -5.45
N THR A 131 -2.74 -9.10 -6.14
CA THR A 131 -2.96 -7.80 -5.50
C THR A 131 -4.40 -7.30 -5.59
N HIS A 132 -4.81 -6.61 -4.53
CA HIS A 132 -6.03 -5.80 -4.48
C HIS A 132 -5.67 -4.33 -4.66
N LEU A 133 -6.09 -3.69 -5.75
CA LEU A 133 -5.72 -2.31 -6.10
C LEU A 133 -6.88 -1.34 -5.97
N TYR A 134 -6.65 -0.20 -5.35
CA TYR A 134 -7.62 0.88 -5.16
C TYR A 134 -7.12 2.16 -5.81
N ARG A 135 -7.88 2.68 -6.78
CA ARG A 135 -7.50 3.87 -7.55
C ARG A 135 -8.18 5.12 -7.03
N MET A 136 -7.42 6.20 -6.92
CA MET A 136 -7.85 7.49 -6.40
C MET A 136 -7.35 8.61 -7.29
N PHE A 137 -8.26 9.44 -7.80
CA PHE A 137 -7.89 10.66 -8.53
C PHE A 137 -7.49 11.75 -7.54
N VAL A 138 -6.38 12.43 -7.81
CA VAL A 138 -5.97 13.62 -7.08
C VAL A 138 -5.61 14.76 -8.02
N SER A 139 -5.75 15.98 -7.50
CA SER A 139 -5.28 17.18 -8.19
C SER A 139 -3.78 17.11 -8.49
N GLU A 140 -3.35 17.77 -9.56
CA GLU A 140 -1.94 17.90 -9.91
C GLU A 140 -1.07 18.40 -8.74
N THR A 141 -1.56 19.35 -7.96
CA THR A 141 -0.85 19.86 -6.77
C THR A 141 -0.59 18.74 -5.76
N PHE A 142 -1.58 17.91 -5.45
CA PHE A 142 -1.43 16.81 -4.50
C PHE A 142 -0.61 15.66 -5.08
N GLY A 143 -0.79 15.32 -6.37
CA GLY A 143 0.03 14.32 -7.05
C GLY A 143 1.52 14.65 -6.97
N LYS A 144 1.90 15.90 -7.27
CA LYS A 144 3.29 16.37 -7.16
C LYS A 144 3.83 16.31 -5.72
N LYS A 145 3.05 16.70 -4.71
CA LYS A 145 3.45 16.63 -3.30
C LYS A 145 3.64 15.19 -2.80
N ILE A 146 2.78 14.27 -3.25
CA ILE A 146 2.94 12.84 -2.96
C ILE A 146 4.24 12.34 -3.59
N ILE A 147 4.51 12.66 -4.86
CA ILE A 147 5.77 12.26 -5.54
C ILE A 147 7.00 12.81 -4.81
N GLU A 148 6.98 14.08 -4.42
CA GLU A 148 8.08 14.71 -3.66
C GLU A 148 8.30 14.01 -2.30
N SER A 149 7.23 13.81 -1.53
CA SER A 149 7.27 13.15 -0.22
C SER A 149 7.77 11.71 -0.35
N THR A 150 7.30 10.99 -1.37
CA THR A 150 7.74 9.63 -1.70
C THR A 150 9.23 9.61 -1.98
N ASN A 151 9.73 10.49 -2.86
CA ASN A 151 11.15 10.54 -3.20
C ASN A 151 12.05 10.91 -2.01
N LYS A 152 11.56 11.73 -1.07
CA LYS A 152 12.26 12.01 0.19
C LYS A 152 12.40 10.74 1.03
N VAL A 153 11.30 10.05 1.30
CA VAL A 153 11.30 8.79 2.08
C VAL A 153 12.16 7.72 1.40
N ARG A 154 12.06 7.57 0.07
CA ARG A 154 12.91 6.65 -0.72
C ARG A 154 14.40 6.91 -0.48
N LYS A 155 14.83 8.17 -0.51
CA LYS A 155 16.24 8.54 -0.23
C LYS A 155 16.65 8.19 1.20
N GLU A 156 15.78 8.40 2.18
CA GLU A 156 16.04 8.06 3.58
C GLU A 156 16.19 6.55 3.78
N ILE A 157 15.33 5.73 3.17
CA ILE A 157 15.45 4.26 3.19
C ILE A 157 16.77 3.82 2.53
N LEU A 158 17.07 4.32 1.34
CA LEU A 158 18.28 3.93 0.58
C LEU A 158 19.59 4.37 1.27
N ALA A 159 19.56 5.47 2.02
CA ALA A 159 20.68 5.91 2.86
C ALA A 159 20.84 5.06 4.13
N GLY A 160 19.95 4.09 4.37
CA GLY A 160 19.91 3.29 5.61
C GLY A 160 19.35 4.04 6.81
N GLY A 161 18.75 5.21 6.59
CA GLY A 161 18.15 6.04 7.62
C GLY A 161 16.84 5.45 8.18
N GLN A 162 16.09 4.75 7.34
CA GLN A 162 14.88 4.03 7.78
C GLN A 162 15.10 2.52 7.67
N LYS A 163 14.90 1.81 8.78
CA LYS A 163 14.96 0.35 8.83
C LYS A 163 13.55 -0.22 8.75
N TYR A 164 13.42 -1.42 8.19
CA TYR A 164 12.14 -2.12 8.14
C TYR A 164 11.92 -2.91 9.42
N THR A 165 10.76 -2.75 10.08
CA THR A 165 10.35 -3.63 11.19
C THR A 165 8.89 -4.03 11.04
N ALA A 166 8.61 -5.34 11.05
CA ALA A 166 7.25 -5.85 10.87
C ALA A 166 6.38 -5.83 12.16
N TRP A 167 6.96 -5.48 13.31
CA TRP A 167 6.29 -5.58 14.63
C TRP A 167 6.01 -4.22 15.25
N VAL A 168 6.94 -3.27 15.15
CA VAL A 168 6.72 -1.87 15.54
C VAL A 168 6.42 -1.07 14.28
N ASN A 169 5.65 0.01 14.43
CA ASN A 169 5.14 0.90 13.37
C ASN A 169 6.33 1.54 12.60
N ASP A 170 6.94 0.75 11.71
CA ASP A 170 7.91 1.11 10.65
C ASP A 170 7.70 0.06 9.52
N THR A 171 6.45 -0.07 9.06
CA THR A 171 5.99 -1.11 8.12
C THR A 171 5.65 -0.53 6.75
N CYS A 172 5.45 -1.41 5.77
CA CYS A 172 4.98 -1.06 4.44
C CYS A 172 3.68 -0.22 4.47
N ALA A 173 2.71 -0.65 5.27
CA ALA A 173 1.41 -0.01 5.37
C ALA A 173 1.46 1.35 6.07
N GLU A 174 2.21 1.47 7.17
CA GLU A 174 2.35 2.72 7.89
C GLU A 174 3.06 3.77 7.04
N THR A 175 4.24 3.47 6.50
CA THR A 175 5.01 4.47 5.74
C THR A 175 4.25 4.91 4.48
N ALA A 176 3.54 4.00 3.81
CA ALA A 176 2.66 4.35 2.71
C ALA A 176 1.49 5.23 3.16
N TYR A 177 0.86 4.93 4.30
CA TYR A 177 -0.23 5.75 4.85
C TYR A 177 0.24 7.17 5.18
N ASP A 178 1.38 7.33 5.84
CA ASP A 178 1.94 8.62 6.25
C ASP A 178 2.27 9.52 5.05
N ILE A 179 2.76 8.94 3.94
CA ILE A 179 2.99 9.69 2.70
C ILE A 179 1.67 10.22 2.11
N LEU A 180 0.58 9.47 2.26
CA LEU A 180 -0.67 9.71 1.52
C LEU A 180 -1.72 10.51 2.31
N VAL A 181 -1.76 10.38 3.64
CA VAL A 181 -2.86 10.87 4.48
C VAL A 181 -3.06 12.39 4.41
N ASP A 182 -1.97 13.15 4.25
CA ASP A 182 -2.02 14.62 4.16
C ASP A 182 -2.60 15.13 2.84
N TYR A 183 -2.67 14.27 1.82
CA TYR A 183 -3.00 14.66 0.44
C TYR A 183 -4.24 13.95 -0.10
N ILE A 184 -4.69 12.87 0.54
CA ILE A 184 -5.88 12.11 0.15
C ILE A 184 -6.97 12.26 1.21
N SER A 185 -7.99 13.05 0.88
CA SER A 185 -9.14 13.26 1.77
C SER A 185 -9.96 11.98 1.96
N ASN A 186 -10.20 11.64 3.23
CA ASN A 186 -10.89 10.43 3.67
C ASN A 186 -10.14 9.13 3.32
N LEU A 187 -8.80 9.17 3.26
CA LEU A 187 -7.99 7.96 3.20
C LEU A 187 -8.36 7.05 4.39
N PRO A 188 -8.79 5.80 4.14
CA PRO A 188 -9.16 4.88 5.23
C PRO A 188 -7.96 4.65 6.13
N LYS A 189 -8.17 4.67 7.45
CA LYS A 189 -7.11 4.37 8.43
C LYS A 189 -6.80 2.87 8.40
N GLY A 190 -5.53 2.51 8.44
CA GLY A 190 -5.09 1.12 8.55
C GLY A 190 -4.78 0.67 9.98
N SER A 191 -5.05 1.49 10.99
CA SER A 191 -4.75 1.17 12.39
C SER A 191 -5.64 0.04 12.91
N GLY A 192 -5.02 -1.02 13.43
CA GLY A 192 -5.70 -2.16 14.05
C GLY A 192 -4.76 -3.05 14.85
N PRO A 193 -5.30 -4.01 15.61
CA PRO A 193 -4.50 -4.90 16.43
C PRO A 193 -3.70 -5.90 15.58
N VAL A 194 -2.43 -6.08 15.93
CA VAL A 194 -1.55 -7.14 15.44
C VAL A 194 -1.15 -8.03 16.61
N TYR A 195 -1.15 -9.33 16.39
CA TYR A 195 -0.85 -10.34 17.39
C TYR A 195 0.24 -11.29 16.89
N LYS A 196 1.11 -11.69 17.82
CA LYS A 196 2.05 -12.77 17.65
C LYS A 196 2.06 -13.66 18.90
N SER A 197 2.16 -14.96 18.73
CA SER A 197 2.30 -15.94 19.80
C SER A 197 3.48 -15.58 20.73
N GLY A 198 3.20 -15.56 22.03
CA GLY A 198 4.17 -15.18 23.06
C GLY A 198 4.40 -13.67 23.22
N ALA A 199 3.64 -12.82 22.52
CA ALA A 199 3.76 -11.36 22.57
C ALA A 199 2.49 -10.66 23.05
N ILE A 200 2.65 -9.39 23.45
CA ILE A 200 1.50 -8.49 23.64
C ILE A 200 0.91 -8.07 22.29
N THR A 201 -0.42 -7.97 22.21
CA THR A 201 -1.09 -7.35 21.05
C THR A 201 -0.73 -5.87 21.00
N LEU A 202 -0.37 -5.38 19.82
CA LEU A 202 -0.09 -3.97 19.57
C LEU A 202 -1.09 -3.40 18.58
N ASN A 203 -1.43 -2.11 18.71
CA ASN A 203 -2.22 -1.40 17.71
C ASN A 203 -1.27 -0.62 16.79
N VAL A 204 -1.23 -1.01 15.52
CA VAL A 204 -0.33 -0.43 14.49
C VAL A 204 -1.07 -0.31 13.16
N ILE A 205 -0.52 0.44 12.21
CA ILE A 205 -1.04 0.44 10.83
C ILE A 205 -0.57 -0.84 10.15
N ASN A 206 -1.51 -1.62 9.63
CA ASN A 206 -1.21 -2.92 9.03
C ASN A 206 -1.97 -3.17 7.71
N PRO A 207 -1.42 -3.99 6.77
CA PRO A 207 -2.00 -4.18 5.44
C PRO A 207 -3.43 -4.72 5.48
N TYR A 208 -3.71 -5.68 6.36
CA TYR A 208 -5.01 -6.34 6.44
C TYR A 208 -6.12 -5.40 6.89
N MET A 209 -5.91 -4.66 7.98
CA MET A 209 -6.87 -3.68 8.48
C MET A 209 -7.04 -2.53 7.48
N TRP A 210 -5.96 -2.13 6.82
CA TRP A 210 -6.03 -1.06 5.82
C TRP A 210 -6.86 -1.48 4.60
N HIS A 211 -6.58 -2.65 4.02
CA HIS A 211 -7.39 -3.26 2.97
C HIS A 211 -8.85 -3.41 3.40
N HIS A 212 -9.10 -3.95 4.59
CA HIS A 212 -10.45 -4.10 5.13
C HIS A 212 -11.21 -2.76 5.17
N ASN A 213 -10.57 -1.70 5.64
CA ASN A 213 -11.20 -0.39 5.70
C ASN A 213 -11.35 0.25 4.30
N PHE A 214 -10.46 -0.04 3.35
CA PHE A 214 -10.67 0.30 1.95
C PHE A 214 -11.94 -0.35 1.38
N THR A 215 -12.17 -1.65 1.62
CA THR A 215 -13.41 -2.35 1.19
C THR A 215 -14.71 -1.79 1.77
N LYS A 216 -14.61 -0.98 2.84
CA LYS A 216 -15.74 -0.32 3.50
C LYS A 216 -15.85 1.17 3.22
N SER A 217 -14.92 1.71 2.43
CA SER A 217 -14.81 3.15 2.17
C SER A 217 -15.53 3.55 0.88
N LYS A 218 -15.53 4.84 0.56
CA LYS A 218 -15.98 5.35 -0.76
C LYS A 218 -15.13 4.83 -1.93
N PHE A 219 -13.97 4.26 -1.65
CA PHE A 219 -13.08 3.64 -2.63
C PHE A 219 -13.34 2.14 -2.80
N ALA A 220 -14.38 1.59 -2.17
CA ALA A 220 -14.70 0.17 -2.17
C ALA A 220 -15.13 -0.34 -3.55
N ASN A 221 -14.16 -0.58 -4.43
CA ASN A 221 -14.25 -1.36 -5.66
C ASN A 221 -12.80 -1.69 -6.08
N PRO A 222 -12.12 -2.62 -5.38
CA PRO A 222 -10.77 -2.97 -5.77
C PRO A 222 -10.75 -3.59 -7.16
N GLU A 223 -9.82 -3.13 -7.99
CA GLU A 223 -9.40 -3.85 -9.17
C GLU A 223 -8.43 -4.96 -8.71
N ILE A 224 -8.76 -6.21 -9.00
CA ILE A 224 -7.86 -7.33 -8.73
C ILE A 224 -6.93 -7.48 -9.93
N VAL A 225 -5.62 -7.38 -9.70
CA VAL A 225 -4.63 -7.39 -10.79
C VAL A 225 -3.59 -8.47 -10.61
N TYR A 226 -3.24 -9.08 -11.74
CA TYR A 226 -2.15 -10.03 -11.95
C TYR A 226 -1.14 -9.39 -12.91
N PRO A 227 -0.28 -8.45 -12.46
CA PRO A 227 0.45 -7.61 -13.40
C PRO A 227 1.68 -8.31 -13.99
N ARG A 228 1.91 -8.08 -15.28
CA ARG A 228 3.08 -8.56 -16.05
C ARG A 228 4.36 -7.91 -15.56
N VAL A 229 5.44 -8.68 -15.50
CA VAL A 229 6.80 -8.10 -15.53
C VAL A 229 7.20 -7.86 -16.99
N GLY A 230 7.36 -6.59 -17.39
CA GLY A 230 8.08 -6.22 -18.61
C GLY A 230 7.23 -5.90 -19.87
N ALA A 231 7.29 -4.61 -20.24
CA ALA A 231 7.31 -3.98 -21.56
C ALA A 231 6.28 -4.26 -22.67
N THR A 232 5.21 -5.07 -22.53
CA THR A 232 3.97 -5.01 -23.38
C THR A 232 3.10 -6.28 -23.28
N GLY A 233 2.21 -6.35 -22.28
CA GLY A 233 0.93 -7.07 -22.38
C GLY A 233 0.90 -8.60 -22.21
N GLY A 234 0.46 -9.09 -21.05
CA GLY A 234 0.18 -10.52 -20.79
C GLY A 234 -0.14 -10.74 -19.32
N LEU A 235 -1.07 -11.64 -18.99
CA LEU A 235 -1.51 -11.93 -17.61
C LEU A 235 -0.35 -12.51 -16.78
N ALA A 236 -0.17 -12.08 -15.52
CA ALA A 236 0.71 -12.81 -14.61
C ALA A 236 0.13 -14.21 -14.34
N THR A 237 1.01 -15.20 -14.30
CA THR A 237 0.64 -16.59 -14.00
C THR A 237 0.80 -16.85 -12.52
N LEU A 238 -0.26 -17.36 -11.89
CA LEU A 238 -0.21 -17.86 -10.53
C LEU A 238 0.59 -19.16 -10.48
N SER A 239 1.30 -19.36 -9.36
CA SER A 239 1.86 -20.66 -9.02
C SER A 239 0.75 -21.68 -8.80
N SER A 240 1.01 -22.92 -9.22
CA SER A 240 0.15 -24.07 -8.96
C SER A 240 -0.03 -24.39 -7.48
N ASP A 241 0.85 -23.88 -6.63
CA ASP A 241 1.01 -24.39 -5.27
C ASP A 241 -0.01 -23.81 -4.29
N ASN A 242 -0.45 -22.57 -4.50
CA ASN A 242 -1.36 -21.89 -3.58
C ASN A 242 -2.35 -20.89 -4.23
N ASN A 243 -2.43 -20.80 -5.57
CA ASN A 243 -3.37 -19.94 -6.30
C ASN A 243 -3.32 -18.43 -5.96
N PHE A 244 -2.29 -17.94 -5.27
CA PHE A 244 -2.10 -16.50 -5.03
C PHE A 244 -0.66 -16.02 -5.20
N THR A 245 0.36 -16.88 -5.07
CA THR A 245 1.73 -16.52 -5.40
C THR A 245 1.91 -16.36 -6.91
N LEU A 246 2.69 -15.38 -7.33
CA LEU A 246 3.09 -15.15 -8.72
C LEU A 246 4.35 -15.96 -9.04
N ASN A 247 4.43 -16.53 -10.25
CA ASN A 247 5.65 -17.18 -10.73
C ASN A 247 6.82 -16.19 -10.89
N GLU A 248 6.50 -14.92 -11.17
CA GLU A 248 7.46 -13.84 -11.29
C GLU A 248 6.99 -12.62 -10.50
N SER A 249 7.87 -12.07 -9.66
CA SER A 249 7.62 -10.87 -8.89
C SER A 249 7.80 -9.61 -9.73
N TRP A 250 7.11 -8.52 -9.41
CA TRP A 250 7.18 -7.26 -10.15
C TRP A 250 7.49 -6.04 -9.28
N VAL A 251 8.10 -5.03 -9.91
CA VAL A 251 8.38 -3.70 -9.36
C VAL A 251 8.17 -2.71 -10.51
N LEU A 252 7.50 -1.58 -10.25
CA LEU A 252 7.33 -0.52 -11.25
C LEU A 252 8.47 0.50 -11.17
N LYS A 253 8.85 1.02 -12.33
CA LYS A 253 9.83 2.10 -12.47
C LYS A 253 9.16 3.34 -13.06
N PRO A 254 9.69 4.54 -12.77
CA PRO A 254 9.27 5.74 -13.49
C PRO A 254 9.37 5.52 -15.00
N LYS A 255 8.35 5.98 -15.74
CA LYS A 255 8.14 5.77 -17.19
C LYS A 255 7.57 4.41 -17.60
N ASP A 256 7.40 3.47 -16.68
CA ASP A 256 6.61 2.27 -16.98
C ASP A 256 5.15 2.66 -17.27
N LYS A 257 4.46 1.83 -18.06
CA LYS A 257 3.03 2.01 -18.30
C LYS A 257 2.25 1.55 -17.07
N ASP A 258 1.19 2.29 -16.71
CA ASP A 258 0.24 1.89 -15.67
C ASP A 258 -0.27 0.46 -15.99
N PRO A 259 -0.11 -0.51 -15.08
CA PRO A 259 -0.65 -1.86 -15.26
C PRO A 259 -2.15 -1.88 -15.60
N LEU A 260 -2.88 -0.83 -15.25
CA LEU A 260 -4.33 -0.69 -15.41
C LEU A 260 -4.75 0.13 -16.65
N ALA A 261 -3.82 0.71 -17.41
CA ALA A 261 -4.16 1.60 -18.53
C ALA A 261 -4.82 0.90 -19.74
N ASN A 262 -4.79 -0.42 -19.81
CA ASN A 262 -5.14 -1.19 -20.99
C ASN A 262 -6.32 -2.17 -20.78
N GLU A 263 -7.09 -2.07 -19.69
CA GLU A 263 -8.14 -3.01 -19.25
C GLU A 263 -8.63 -4.00 -20.33
N GLY A 264 -7.93 -5.14 -20.39
CA GLY A 264 -8.19 -6.28 -21.26
C GLY A 264 -7.74 -7.58 -20.60
N TYR A 265 -7.79 -7.66 -19.27
CA TYR A 265 -7.18 -8.74 -18.49
C TYR A 265 -8.13 -9.40 -17.49
N ILE A 266 -9.43 -9.41 -17.77
CA ILE A 266 -10.35 -10.38 -17.15
C ILE A 266 -10.52 -11.56 -18.11
N GLY A 267 -9.65 -12.55 -18.00
CA GLY A 267 -9.88 -13.88 -18.54
C GLY A 267 -10.31 -14.81 -17.42
N LYS A 268 -11.62 -14.97 -17.19
CA LYS A 268 -12.12 -16.20 -16.54
C LYS A 268 -12.06 -17.30 -17.61
N LYS A 269 -11.39 -18.42 -17.32
CA LYS A 269 -11.75 -19.69 -17.95
C LYS A 269 -13.10 -20.14 -17.41
#